data_AF-A0A8J4BGT6-F1
#
_entry.id   AF-A0A8J4BGT6-F1
#
_cell.length_a   1.000
_cell.length_b   1.000
_cell.length_c   1.000
_cell.angle_alpha   90.00
_cell.angle_beta   90.00
_cell.angle_gamma   90.00
#
_symmetry.space_group_name_H-M   'P 1'
#
loop_
_entity.id
_entity.type
_entity.pdbx_description
1 polymer ?
#
loop_
_entity_poly.entity_id
_entity_poly.type
_entity_poly.pdbx_seq_one_letter_code
_entity_poly.pdbx_strand_id
1 'polypeptide(L)'
;MASVRDTLLACIGLDMRLGMCLAVCTQNAMGLMRAAERGDLQTVYYLHETGNVPCGVFDGEALICAAENGHLLTLRYLHEFGHVPCGVQDGQALFRAAEEGHLDTVRYLHETGGVPCGVQDGKALIRAAQEGYLQTLHYLHETGGVPCGVQDGKALIRAAGRGDLQTLRYLHEIGHVPCGVQDGKALMRPAGWGDLQTLRYLHETGHVPCEVQDGLALIRAAKMGEMRTLRYLHETGGVPCGVKHGAALTCAAENGDLQTLRVVVESRKGLSRC
;
A
#
# COMPACT_ATOMS: atom_id res chain seq x y z
N MET A 1 -42.35 2.91 -9.54
CA MET A 1 -41.00 2.55 -10.02
C MET A 1 -40.66 1.23 -9.36
N ALA A 2 -40.59 0.14 -10.12
CA ALA A 2 -40.29 -1.17 -9.58
C ALA A 2 -38.82 -1.22 -9.14
N SER A 3 -38.57 -1.77 -7.95
CA SER A 3 -37.23 -1.91 -7.37
C SER A 3 -36.40 -2.92 -8.17
N VAL A 4 -35.07 -2.79 -8.19
CA VAL A 4 -34.13 -3.83 -8.71
C VAL A 4 -34.38 -5.20 -8.03
N ARG A 5 -34.97 -5.18 -6.82
CA ARG A 5 -35.41 -6.38 -6.10
C ARG A 5 -36.65 -7.03 -6.74
N ASP A 6 -37.52 -6.25 -7.36
CA ASP A 6 -38.75 -6.72 -8.02
C ASP A 6 -38.44 -7.38 -9.37
N THR A 7 -37.42 -6.90 -10.09
CA THR A 7 -36.92 -7.57 -11.31
C THR A 7 -36.19 -8.87 -10.98
N LEU A 8 -35.47 -8.95 -9.86
CA LEU A 8 -34.85 -10.19 -9.38
C LEU A 8 -35.88 -11.21 -8.86
N LEU A 9 -36.93 -10.77 -8.16
CA LEU A 9 -37.99 -11.64 -7.64
C LEU A 9 -38.94 -12.15 -8.74
N ALA A 10 -39.17 -11.38 -9.81
CA ALA A 10 -39.96 -11.82 -10.97
C ALA A 10 -39.34 -13.02 -11.72
N CYS A 11 -38.04 -13.28 -11.55
CA CYS A 11 -37.34 -14.42 -12.14
C CYS A 11 -37.43 -15.72 -11.31
N ILE A 12 -37.96 -15.68 -10.08
CA ILE A 12 -37.93 -16.83 -9.16
C ILE A 12 -39.11 -17.80 -9.40
N GLY A 13 -40.13 -17.40 -10.15
CA GLY A 13 -41.26 -18.25 -10.50
C GLY A 13 -41.40 -18.45 -12.01
N LEU A 14 -40.80 -19.53 -12.56
CA LEU A 14 -41.20 -20.35 -13.72
C LEU A 14 -40.00 -20.84 -14.55
N ASP A 15 -39.92 -22.16 -14.76
CA ASP A 15 -39.16 -22.91 -15.79
C ASP A 15 -37.64 -23.20 -15.67
N MET A 16 -37.32 -24.49 -15.88
CA MET A 16 -35.98 -25.09 -16.01
C MET A 16 -35.07 -24.47 -17.11
N ARG A 17 -35.56 -23.51 -17.91
CA ARG A 17 -34.76 -22.70 -18.84
C ARG A 17 -33.99 -21.56 -18.16
N LEU A 18 -34.40 -21.15 -16.94
CA LEU A 18 -33.70 -20.15 -16.16
C LEU A 18 -32.36 -20.63 -15.59
N GLY A 19 -32.17 -21.94 -15.36
CA GLY A 19 -30.89 -22.47 -14.88
C GLY A 19 -29.74 -22.26 -15.87
N MET A 20 -30.01 -22.40 -17.18
CA MET A 20 -29.05 -22.05 -18.23
C MET A 20 -28.90 -20.54 -18.40
N CYS A 21 -29.97 -19.76 -18.30
CA CYS A 21 -29.87 -18.29 -18.37
C CYS A 21 -29.10 -17.71 -17.18
N LEU A 22 -29.28 -18.20 -15.96
CA LEU A 22 -28.50 -17.79 -14.78
C LEU A 22 -27.02 -18.17 -14.92
N ALA A 23 -26.72 -19.37 -15.43
CA ALA A 23 -25.34 -19.78 -15.71
C ALA A 23 -24.69 -18.94 -16.82
N VAL A 24 -25.42 -18.62 -17.90
CA VAL A 24 -24.93 -17.75 -18.99
C VAL A 24 -24.79 -16.31 -18.54
N CYS A 25 -25.72 -15.77 -17.75
CA CYS A 25 -25.60 -14.42 -17.18
C CYS A 25 -24.42 -14.30 -16.21
N THR A 26 -24.15 -15.33 -15.39
CA THR A 26 -22.98 -15.34 -14.50
C THR A 26 -21.66 -15.51 -15.25
N GLN A 27 -21.62 -16.33 -16.31
CA GLN A 27 -20.44 -16.46 -17.18
C GLN A 27 -20.16 -15.18 -17.98
N ASN A 28 -21.20 -14.53 -18.50
CA ASN A 28 -21.06 -13.28 -19.24
C ASN A 28 -20.66 -12.11 -18.33
N ALA A 29 -21.16 -12.07 -17.09
CA ALA A 29 -20.71 -11.11 -16.08
C ALA A 29 -19.23 -11.33 -15.72
N MET A 30 -18.79 -12.58 -15.56
CA MET A 30 -17.39 -12.91 -15.38
C MET A 30 -16.54 -12.54 -16.62
N GLY A 31 -17.11 -12.69 -17.82
CA GLY A 31 -16.49 -12.24 -19.06
C GLY A 31 -16.29 -10.73 -19.09
N LEU A 32 -17.27 -9.96 -18.62
CA LEU A 32 -17.18 -8.50 -18.52
C LEU A 32 -16.07 -8.08 -17.55
N MET A 33 -15.98 -8.71 -16.37
CA MET A 33 -14.92 -8.45 -15.40
C MET A 33 -13.53 -8.70 -15.99
N ARG A 34 -13.33 -9.86 -16.64
CA ARG A 34 -12.04 -10.21 -17.28
C ARG A 34 -11.70 -9.29 -18.46
N ALA A 35 -12.69 -8.84 -19.22
CA ALA A 35 -12.47 -7.88 -20.29
C ALA A 35 -12.04 -6.52 -19.71
N ALA A 36 -12.67 -6.10 -18.61
CA ALA A 36 -12.33 -4.88 -17.91
C ALA A 36 -10.93 -4.93 -17.29
N GLU A 37 -10.57 -6.04 -16.64
CA GLU A 37 -9.24 -6.34 -16.10
C GLU A 37 -8.14 -6.27 -17.17
N ARG A 38 -8.43 -6.67 -18.42
CA ARG A 38 -7.49 -6.61 -19.56
C ARG A 38 -7.52 -5.29 -20.33
N GLY A 39 -8.45 -4.39 -19.99
CA GLY A 39 -8.64 -3.14 -20.72
C GLY A 39 -9.20 -3.33 -22.12
N ASP A 40 -9.82 -4.48 -22.40
CA ASP A 40 -10.43 -4.79 -23.69
C ASP A 40 -11.80 -4.10 -23.81
N LEU A 41 -11.74 -2.81 -24.13
CA LEU A 41 -12.92 -1.97 -24.32
C LEU A 41 -13.87 -2.52 -25.39
N GLN A 42 -13.36 -3.19 -26.42
CA GLN A 42 -14.20 -3.74 -27.49
C GLN A 42 -15.06 -4.90 -26.97
N THR A 43 -14.45 -5.80 -26.19
CA THR A 43 -15.22 -6.89 -25.56
C THR A 43 -16.18 -6.33 -24.50
N VAL A 44 -15.78 -5.33 -23.71
CA VAL A 44 -16.68 -4.66 -22.76
C VAL A 44 -17.88 -4.05 -23.48
N TYR A 45 -17.66 -3.31 -24.56
CA TYR A 45 -18.70 -2.73 -25.40
C TYR A 45 -19.63 -3.81 -25.97
N TYR A 46 -19.07 -4.87 -26.54
CA TYR A 46 -19.85 -5.97 -27.12
C TYR A 46 -20.72 -6.67 -26.06
N LEU A 47 -20.17 -6.95 -24.88
CA LEU A 47 -20.90 -7.58 -23.78
C LEU A 47 -22.00 -6.68 -23.21
N HIS A 48 -21.76 -5.37 -23.15
CA HIS A 48 -22.77 -4.39 -22.73
C HIS A 48 -23.91 -4.29 -23.76
N GLU A 49 -23.60 -3.92 -25.00
CA GLU A 49 -24.58 -3.58 -26.04
C GLU A 49 -25.25 -4.80 -26.68
N THR A 50 -24.46 -5.84 -26.98
CA THR A 50 -24.96 -7.05 -27.67
C THR A 50 -25.30 -8.15 -26.68
N GLY A 51 -24.46 -8.30 -25.65
CA GLY A 51 -24.62 -9.32 -24.62
C GLY A 51 -25.69 -9.00 -23.58
N ASN A 52 -26.22 -7.76 -23.54
CA ASN A 52 -27.15 -7.26 -22.53
C ASN A 52 -26.67 -7.53 -21.08
N VAL A 53 -25.35 -7.52 -20.86
CA VAL A 53 -24.77 -7.70 -19.53
C VAL A 53 -24.80 -6.36 -18.81
N PRO A 54 -25.47 -6.25 -17.63
CA PRO A 54 -25.44 -5.01 -16.88
C PRO A 54 -24.01 -4.72 -16.40
N CYS A 55 -23.50 -3.50 -16.62
CA CYS A 55 -22.15 -3.15 -16.19
C CYS A 55 -22.00 -3.09 -14.66
N GLY A 56 -23.09 -2.86 -13.93
CA GLY A 56 -23.12 -2.80 -12.47
C GLY A 56 -23.23 -4.16 -11.76
N VAL A 57 -23.07 -5.29 -12.47
CA VAL A 57 -23.10 -6.62 -11.84
C VAL A 57 -21.95 -6.76 -10.83
N PHE A 58 -22.19 -7.53 -9.77
CA PHE A 58 -21.26 -7.70 -8.64
C PHE A 58 -20.82 -6.35 -8.04
N ASP A 59 -21.77 -5.43 -7.86
CA ASP A 59 -21.54 -4.11 -7.26
C ASP A 59 -20.43 -3.31 -7.97
N GLY A 60 -20.35 -3.41 -9.30
CA GLY A 60 -19.42 -2.64 -10.12
C GLY A 60 -18.00 -3.21 -10.17
N GLU A 61 -17.81 -4.50 -9.93
CA GLU A 61 -16.49 -5.15 -9.92
C GLU A 61 -15.68 -4.92 -11.21
N ALA A 62 -16.34 -4.89 -12.37
CA ALA A 62 -15.68 -4.59 -13.65
C ALA A 62 -15.02 -3.19 -13.65
N LEU A 63 -15.67 -2.18 -13.03
CA LEU A 63 -15.11 -0.84 -12.90
C LEU A 63 -13.90 -0.85 -11.96
N ILE A 64 -13.94 -1.64 -10.88
CA ILE A 64 -12.83 -1.81 -9.95
C ILE A 64 -11.64 -2.50 -10.64
N CYS A 65 -11.87 -3.59 -11.38
CA CYS A 65 -10.80 -4.28 -12.12
C CYS A 65 -10.15 -3.38 -13.18
N ALA A 66 -10.94 -2.57 -13.90
CA ALA A 66 -10.41 -1.60 -14.85
C ALA A 66 -9.58 -0.51 -14.14
N ALA A 67 -10.00 -0.09 -12.94
CA ALA A 67 -9.29 0.91 -12.15
C ALA A 67 -7.95 0.38 -11.63
N GLU A 68 -7.96 -0.84 -11.07
CA GLU A 68 -6.80 -1.55 -10.53
C GLU A 68 -5.72 -1.75 -11.58
N ASN A 69 -6.09 -2.02 -12.84
CA ASN A 69 -5.14 -2.21 -13.94
C ASN A 69 -4.89 -0.95 -14.79
N GLY A 70 -5.41 0.20 -14.37
CA GLY A 70 -5.12 1.48 -15.02
C GLY A 70 -5.77 1.66 -16.40
N HIS A 71 -6.80 0.88 -16.71
CA HIS A 71 -7.52 0.91 -17.98
C HIS A 71 -8.54 2.04 -18.03
N LEU A 72 -8.05 3.28 -18.04
CA LEU A 72 -8.86 4.49 -17.98
C LEU A 72 -9.98 4.52 -19.03
N LEU A 73 -9.71 4.16 -20.29
CA LEU A 73 -10.75 4.19 -21.33
C LEU A 73 -11.91 3.22 -21.03
N THR A 74 -11.58 2.03 -20.52
CA THR A 74 -12.59 1.04 -20.13
C THR A 74 -13.35 1.49 -18.90
N LEU A 75 -12.67 2.05 -17.91
CA LEU A 75 -13.30 2.62 -16.72
C LEU A 75 -14.26 3.75 -17.09
N ARG A 76 -13.85 4.66 -17.97
CA ARG A 76 -14.68 5.74 -18.49
C ARG A 76 -15.93 5.22 -19.15
N TYR A 77 -15.79 4.21 -20.01
CA TYR A 77 -16.94 3.59 -20.66
C TYR A 77 -17.92 3.00 -19.64
N LEU A 78 -17.42 2.22 -18.67
CA LEU A 78 -18.24 1.61 -17.62
C LEU A 78 -18.96 2.66 -16.77
N HIS A 79 -18.33 3.81 -16.51
CA HIS A 79 -18.95 4.91 -15.79
C HIS A 79 -20.00 5.67 -16.62
N GLU A 80 -19.58 6.18 -17.79
CA GLU A 80 -20.37 7.11 -18.60
C GLU A 80 -21.55 6.40 -19.30
N PHE A 81 -21.30 5.21 -19.87
CA PHE A 81 -22.29 4.46 -20.66
C PHE A 81 -22.84 3.23 -19.93
N GLY A 82 -22.01 2.57 -19.13
CA GLY A 82 -22.44 1.48 -18.26
C GLY A 82 -23.20 1.94 -17.01
N HIS A 83 -23.27 3.25 -16.78
CA HIS A 83 -23.92 3.90 -15.64
C HIS A 83 -23.47 3.36 -14.26
N VAL A 84 -22.25 2.85 -14.18
CA VAL A 84 -21.67 2.35 -12.92
C VAL A 84 -21.13 3.55 -12.13
N PRO A 85 -21.61 3.78 -10.89
CA PRO A 85 -21.09 4.90 -10.09
C PRO A 85 -19.62 4.66 -9.71
N CYS A 86 -18.77 5.67 -9.80
CA CYS A 86 -17.36 5.54 -9.42
C CYS A 86 -17.15 5.25 -7.92
N GLY A 87 -18.11 5.63 -7.08
CA GLY A 87 -18.08 5.43 -5.63
C GLY A 87 -18.54 4.05 -5.15
N VAL A 88 -18.69 3.06 -6.03
CA VAL A 88 -19.01 1.67 -5.61
C VAL A 88 -18.05 1.16 -4.55
N GLN A 89 -18.57 0.32 -3.65
CA GLN A 89 -17.81 -0.31 -2.57
C GLN A 89 -16.94 0.70 -1.79
N ASP A 90 -17.52 1.83 -1.40
CA ASP A 90 -16.84 2.89 -0.64
C ASP A 90 -15.56 3.40 -1.31
N GLY A 91 -15.60 3.60 -2.63
CA GLY A 91 -14.50 4.15 -3.41
C GLY A 91 -13.34 3.16 -3.66
N GLN A 92 -13.62 1.85 -3.64
CA GLN A 92 -12.62 0.80 -3.84
C GLN A 92 -11.84 0.97 -5.14
N ALA A 93 -12.47 1.45 -6.21
CA ALA A 93 -11.81 1.72 -7.49
C ALA A 93 -10.66 2.74 -7.35
N LEU A 94 -10.88 3.84 -6.61
CA LEU A 94 -9.85 4.86 -6.38
C LEU A 94 -8.73 4.29 -5.52
N PHE A 95 -9.08 3.53 -4.48
CA PHE A 95 -8.12 2.86 -3.63
C PHE A 95 -7.20 1.91 -4.42
N ARG A 96 -7.77 1.05 -5.28
CA ARG A 96 -7.00 0.10 -6.11
C ARG A 96 -6.13 0.81 -7.14
N ALA A 97 -6.68 1.78 -7.86
CA ALA A 97 -5.91 2.58 -8.81
C ALA A 97 -4.72 3.28 -8.15
N ALA A 98 -4.90 3.77 -6.92
CA ALA A 98 -3.82 4.38 -6.14
C ALA A 98 -2.80 3.36 -5.60
N GLU A 99 -3.27 2.18 -5.19
CA GLU A 99 -2.43 1.06 -4.75
C GLU A 99 -1.49 0.58 -5.86
N GLU A 100 -1.95 0.58 -7.11
CA GLU A 100 -1.17 0.22 -8.30
C GLU A 100 -0.52 1.41 -9.04
N GLY A 101 -0.69 2.64 -8.52
CA GLY A 101 0.01 3.82 -9.01
C GLY A 101 -0.54 4.44 -10.30
N HIS A 102 -1.76 4.09 -10.70
CA HIS A 102 -2.43 4.60 -11.91
C HIS A 102 -3.01 6.01 -11.70
N LEU A 103 -2.13 7.03 -11.68
CA LEU A 103 -2.49 8.43 -11.41
C LEU A 103 -3.62 8.96 -12.31
N ASP A 104 -3.60 8.69 -13.62
CA ASP A 104 -4.63 9.23 -14.54
C ASP A 104 -6.02 8.66 -14.21
N THR A 105 -6.07 7.39 -13.78
CA THR A 105 -7.29 6.75 -13.29
C THR A 105 -7.75 7.36 -11.97
N VAL A 106 -6.82 7.60 -11.03
CA VAL A 106 -7.12 8.27 -9.74
C VAL A 106 -7.68 9.68 -9.98
N ARG A 107 -7.08 10.45 -10.89
CA ARG A 107 -7.55 11.78 -11.30
C ARG A 107 -8.97 11.73 -11.81
N TYR A 108 -9.24 10.86 -12.78
CA TYR A 108 -10.57 10.70 -13.33
C TYR A 108 -11.61 10.34 -12.26
N LEU A 109 -11.29 9.36 -11.40
CA LEU A 109 -12.19 8.92 -10.33
C LEU A 109 -12.48 10.03 -9.31
N HIS A 110 -11.49 10.88 -9.01
CA HIS A 110 -11.66 11.99 -8.09
C HIS A 110 -12.41 13.17 -8.73
N GLU A 111 -11.91 13.68 -9.86
CA GLU A 111 -12.34 14.93 -10.48
C GLU A 111 -13.68 14.77 -11.21
N THR A 112 -13.85 13.67 -11.96
CA THR A 112 -15.06 13.39 -12.73
C THR A 112 -16.00 12.48 -11.95
N GLY A 113 -15.47 11.42 -11.35
CA GLY A 113 -16.24 10.42 -10.60
C GLY A 113 -16.72 10.90 -9.23
N GLY A 114 -16.22 12.05 -8.74
CA GLY A 114 -16.61 12.64 -7.45
C GLY A 114 -16.20 11.81 -6.24
N VAL A 115 -15.28 10.84 -6.40
CA VAL A 115 -14.85 9.97 -5.31
C VAL A 115 -13.84 10.73 -4.43
N PRO A 116 -14.10 10.88 -3.12
CA PRO A 116 -13.14 11.52 -2.22
C PRO A 116 -11.82 10.74 -2.15
N CYS A 117 -10.67 11.42 -2.19
CA CYS A 117 -9.37 10.74 -2.06
C CYS A 117 -9.15 10.11 -0.68
N GLY A 118 -9.87 10.58 0.35
CA GLY A 118 -9.80 10.09 1.72
C GLY A 118 -10.54 8.77 2.00
N VAL A 119 -11.12 8.12 0.99
CA VAL A 119 -11.78 6.81 1.13
C VAL A 119 -10.84 5.77 1.75
N GLN A 120 -11.44 4.74 2.36
CA GLN A 120 -10.70 3.66 3.02
C GLN A 120 -9.74 4.19 4.12
N ASP A 121 -10.11 5.25 4.83
CA ASP A 121 -9.31 5.88 5.89
C ASP A 121 -7.90 6.31 5.44
N GLY A 122 -7.80 6.85 4.23
CA GLY A 122 -6.52 7.30 3.65
C GLY A 122 -5.55 6.17 3.30
N LYS A 123 -5.99 4.90 3.27
CA LYS A 123 -5.14 3.75 2.89
C LYS A 123 -4.54 3.90 1.49
N ALA A 124 -5.22 4.58 0.56
CA ALA A 124 -4.71 4.86 -0.78
C ALA A 124 -3.35 5.60 -0.73
N LEU A 125 -3.25 6.65 0.09
CA LEU A 125 -2.01 7.41 0.29
C LEU A 125 -0.91 6.53 0.90
N ILE A 126 -1.26 5.69 1.89
CA ILE A 126 -0.32 4.76 2.52
C ILE A 126 0.22 3.73 1.53
N ARG A 127 -0.62 3.20 0.63
CA ARG A 127 -0.20 2.24 -0.41
C ARG A 127 0.66 2.90 -1.47
N ALA A 128 0.26 4.07 -1.98
CA ALA A 128 1.09 4.84 -2.89
C ALA A 128 2.48 5.15 -2.28
N ALA A 129 2.52 5.47 -0.98
CA ALA A 129 3.79 5.66 -0.25
C ALA A 129 4.60 4.37 -0.14
N GLN A 130 3.93 3.26 0.17
CA GLN A 130 4.56 1.96 0.31
C GLN A 130 5.21 1.52 -0.99
N GLU A 131 4.55 1.69 -2.12
CA GLU A 131 5.05 1.26 -3.43
C GLU A 131 5.89 2.34 -4.14
N GLY A 132 6.07 3.52 -3.52
CA GLY A 132 6.89 4.61 -4.03
C GLY A 132 6.30 5.34 -5.24
N TYR A 133 4.97 5.31 -5.40
CA TYR A 133 4.26 6.05 -6.43
C TYR A 133 4.14 7.53 -6.03
N LEU A 134 5.28 8.24 -6.04
CA LEU A 134 5.39 9.60 -5.55
C LEU A 134 4.41 10.57 -6.21
N GLN A 135 4.16 10.45 -7.52
CA GLN A 135 3.22 11.32 -8.23
C GLN A 135 1.77 11.08 -7.79
N THR A 136 1.38 9.83 -7.59
CA THR A 136 0.07 9.46 -7.05
C THR A 136 -0.09 9.95 -5.62
N LEU A 137 0.94 9.76 -4.79
CA LEU A 137 0.97 10.25 -3.42
C LEU A 137 0.84 11.78 -3.35
N HIS A 138 1.61 12.50 -4.17
CA HIS A 138 1.57 13.95 -4.27
C HIS A 138 0.17 14.43 -4.63
N TYR A 139 -0.46 13.82 -5.62
CA TYR A 139 -1.83 14.15 -6.01
C TYR A 139 -2.84 13.89 -4.88
N LEU A 140 -2.76 12.74 -4.21
CA LEU A 140 -3.65 12.41 -3.09
C LEU A 140 -3.50 13.38 -1.91
N HIS A 141 -2.29 13.88 -1.66
CA HIS A 141 -2.04 14.86 -0.60
C HIS A 141 -2.49 16.27 -0.98
N GLU A 142 -1.92 16.81 -2.05
CA GLU A 142 -2.04 18.23 -2.42
C GLU A 142 -3.43 18.56 -3.01
N THR A 143 -3.88 17.72 -3.95
CA THR A 143 -5.18 17.92 -4.60
C THR A 143 -6.29 17.21 -3.83
N GLY A 144 -6.04 15.97 -3.42
CA GLY A 144 -7.01 15.14 -2.72
C GLY A 144 -7.23 15.50 -1.25
N GLY A 145 -6.40 16.37 -0.67
CA GLY A 145 -6.51 16.85 0.71
C GLY A 145 -6.29 15.76 1.77
N VAL A 146 -5.71 14.61 1.42
CA VAL A 146 -5.47 13.52 2.38
C VAL A 146 -4.24 13.86 3.21
N PRO A 147 -4.33 13.95 4.55
CA PRO A 147 -3.17 14.23 5.39
C PRO A 147 -2.11 13.13 5.29
N CYS A 148 -0.83 13.48 5.15
CA CYS A 148 0.24 12.48 5.14
C CYS A 148 0.39 11.72 6.47
N GLY A 149 -0.07 12.31 7.58
CA GLY A 149 -0.06 11.73 8.92
C GLY A 149 -1.14 10.68 9.21
N VAL A 150 -1.98 10.32 8.24
CA VAL A 150 -3.07 9.33 8.43
C VAL A 150 -2.54 8.02 9.02
N GLN A 151 -3.36 7.44 9.90
CA GLN A 151 -3.05 6.20 10.63
C GLN A 151 -1.69 6.24 11.32
N ASP A 152 -1.40 7.33 12.04
CA ASP A 152 -0.18 7.55 12.83
C ASP A 152 1.10 7.47 11.98
N GLY A 153 1.09 8.15 10.82
CA GLY A 153 2.26 8.27 9.95
C GLY A 153 2.71 6.96 9.30
N LYS A 154 1.81 5.98 9.13
CA LYS A 154 2.12 4.69 8.47
C LYS A 154 2.76 4.86 7.10
N ALA A 155 2.36 5.86 6.32
CA ALA A 155 2.94 6.15 5.02
C ALA A 155 4.47 6.32 5.11
N LEU A 156 4.97 7.09 6.10
CA LEU A 156 6.39 7.32 6.32
C LEU A 156 7.12 6.02 6.67
N ILE A 157 6.54 5.22 7.57
CA ILE A 157 7.12 3.91 7.96
C ILE A 157 7.20 2.96 6.77
N ARG A 158 6.18 2.97 5.89
CA ARG A 158 6.16 2.12 4.68
C ARG A 158 7.17 2.58 3.64
N ALA A 159 7.28 3.87 3.37
CA ALA A 159 8.26 4.45 2.47
C ALA A 159 9.70 4.17 2.95
N ALA A 160 9.97 4.40 4.24
CA ALA A 160 11.24 4.02 4.86
C ALA A 160 11.52 2.53 4.70
N GLY A 161 10.52 1.68 4.96
CA GLY A 161 10.67 0.24 4.84
C GLY A 161 10.93 -0.29 3.42
N ARG A 162 10.55 0.45 2.37
CA ARG A 162 10.90 0.15 0.98
C ARG A 162 12.30 0.66 0.60
N GLY A 163 12.84 1.61 1.37
CA GLY A 163 14.07 2.33 1.02
C GLY A 163 13.88 3.41 -0.03
N ASP A 164 12.63 3.86 -0.25
CA ASP A 164 12.35 4.96 -1.17
C ASP A 164 12.58 6.30 -0.47
N LEU A 165 13.82 6.76 -0.55
CA LEU A 165 14.24 8.05 0.01
C LEU A 165 13.48 9.25 -0.56
N GLN A 166 13.04 9.21 -1.82
CA GLN A 166 12.33 10.36 -2.41
C GLN A 166 10.96 10.51 -1.78
N THR A 167 10.22 9.42 -1.70
CA THR A 167 8.92 9.38 -1.02
C THR A 167 9.06 9.67 0.47
N LEU A 168 10.10 9.15 1.13
CA LEU A 168 10.37 9.42 2.53
C LEU A 168 10.64 10.92 2.79
N ARG A 169 11.48 11.54 1.96
CA ARG A 169 11.78 12.97 2.05
C ARG A 169 10.53 13.82 1.85
N TYR A 170 9.72 13.49 0.84
CA TYR A 170 8.45 14.16 0.62
C TYR A 170 7.56 14.11 1.87
N LEU A 171 7.37 12.92 2.45
CA LEU A 171 6.52 12.74 3.63
C LEU A 171 7.05 13.47 4.87
N HIS A 172 8.37 13.58 5.02
CA HIS A 172 8.99 14.29 6.13
C HIS A 172 8.98 15.81 5.94
N GLU A 173 9.48 16.29 4.80
CA GLU A 173 9.73 17.70 4.52
C GLU A 173 8.43 18.45 4.15
N ILE A 174 7.60 17.86 3.27
CA ILE A 174 6.36 18.47 2.77
C ILE A 174 5.14 17.98 3.57
N GLY A 175 5.04 16.66 3.75
CA GLY A 175 3.94 16.05 4.50
C GLY A 175 3.98 16.30 6.01
N HIS A 176 5.05 16.93 6.51
CA HIS A 176 5.32 17.23 7.92
C HIS A 176 5.10 16.05 8.87
N VAL A 177 5.33 14.81 8.39
CA VAL A 177 5.21 13.61 9.20
C VAL A 177 6.49 13.45 10.03
N PRO A 178 6.41 13.39 11.37
CA PRO A 178 7.58 13.16 12.20
C PRO A 178 8.21 11.79 11.89
N CYS A 179 9.52 11.73 11.74
CA CYS A 179 10.23 10.46 11.51
C CYS A 179 10.12 9.48 12.69
N GLY A 180 9.87 9.98 13.90
CA GLY A 180 9.73 9.20 15.13
C GLY A 180 8.37 8.53 15.35
N VAL A 181 7.46 8.55 14.36
CA VAL A 181 6.12 7.95 14.47
C VAL A 181 6.15 6.48 14.89
N GLN A 182 5.14 6.11 15.70
CA GLN A 182 4.96 4.78 16.28
C GLN A 182 6.21 4.26 17.01
N ASP A 183 6.87 5.12 17.77
CA ASP A 183 8.13 4.82 18.45
C ASP A 183 9.17 4.36 17.42
N GLY A 184 9.51 5.20 16.44
CA GLY A 184 10.68 4.99 15.57
C GLY A 184 10.67 3.72 14.70
N LYS A 185 9.51 3.10 14.46
CA LYS A 185 9.37 1.89 13.61
C LYS A 185 9.95 2.05 12.21
N ALA A 186 10.05 3.29 11.71
CA ALA A 186 10.67 3.62 10.43
C ALA A 186 12.12 3.13 10.33
N LEU A 187 12.86 3.01 11.44
CA LEU A 187 14.25 2.52 11.47
C LEU A 187 14.36 0.99 11.28
N MET A 188 13.33 0.22 11.63
CA MET A 188 13.47 -1.24 11.77
C MET A 188 13.71 -1.97 10.45
N ARG A 189 12.92 -1.63 9.41
CA ARG A 189 13.03 -2.28 8.10
C ARG A 189 14.33 -1.89 7.38
N PRO A 190 14.71 -0.61 7.27
CA PRO A 190 16.00 -0.19 6.76
C PRO A 190 17.18 -0.89 7.45
N ALA A 191 17.15 -1.00 8.79
CA ALA A 191 18.20 -1.68 9.54
C ALA A 191 18.33 -3.16 9.15
N GLY A 192 17.21 -3.86 9.01
CA GLY A 192 17.18 -5.27 8.64
C GLY A 192 17.53 -5.55 7.18
N TRP A 193 17.33 -4.61 6.26
CA TRP A 193 17.59 -4.81 4.83
C TRP A 193 18.92 -4.19 4.37
N GLY A 194 19.72 -3.67 5.29
CA GLY A 194 21.01 -3.08 4.96
C GLY A 194 20.92 -1.68 4.36
N ASP A 195 19.74 -1.03 4.38
CA ASP A 195 19.54 0.30 3.79
C ASP A 195 20.09 1.40 4.70
N LEU A 196 21.40 1.57 4.60
CA LEU A 196 22.14 2.57 5.34
C LEU A 196 21.76 4.01 4.96
N GLN A 197 21.31 4.25 3.72
CA GLN A 197 20.97 5.60 3.27
C GLN A 197 19.70 6.09 3.96
N THR A 198 18.65 5.25 3.97
CA THR A 198 17.42 5.55 4.70
C THR A 198 17.66 5.65 6.21
N LEU A 199 18.50 4.78 6.78
CA LEU A 199 18.86 4.89 8.21
C LEU A 199 19.58 6.20 8.55
N ARG A 200 20.55 6.61 7.72
CA ARG A 200 21.26 7.88 7.91
C ARG A 200 20.30 9.04 7.85
N TYR A 201 19.45 9.07 6.84
CA TYR A 201 18.43 10.11 6.73
C TYR A 201 17.53 10.19 7.96
N LEU A 202 16.99 9.06 8.43
CA LEU A 202 16.12 9.01 9.61
C LEU A 202 16.84 9.41 10.90
N HIS A 203 18.12 9.08 11.03
CA HIS A 203 18.91 9.40 12.21
C HIS A 203 19.41 10.86 12.22
N GLU A 204 20.05 11.29 11.13
CA GLU A 204 20.72 12.58 11.02
C GLU A 204 19.72 13.72 10.78
N THR A 205 18.77 13.52 9.85
CA THR A 205 17.77 14.52 9.48
C THR A 205 16.48 14.36 10.28
N GLY A 206 16.00 13.11 10.40
CA GLY A 206 14.78 12.81 11.15
C GLY A 206 14.93 12.85 12.66
N HIS A 207 16.16 13.02 13.18
CA HIS A 207 16.52 13.01 14.60
C HIS A 207 15.92 11.84 15.38
N VAL A 208 15.72 10.69 14.73
CA VAL A 208 15.20 9.49 15.41
C VAL A 208 16.36 8.82 16.13
N PRO A 209 16.31 8.71 17.48
CA PRO A 209 17.35 8.01 18.22
C PRO A 209 17.42 6.55 17.80
N CYS A 210 18.62 5.99 17.68
CA CYS A 210 18.79 4.56 17.36
C CYS A 210 18.32 3.65 18.51
N GLU A 211 18.17 4.19 19.72
CA GLU A 211 17.74 3.47 20.93
C GLU A 211 16.24 3.21 20.99
N VAL A 212 15.46 3.80 20.09
CA VAL A 212 14.00 3.69 20.10
C VAL A 212 13.57 2.21 20.03
N GLN A 213 12.51 1.88 20.77
CA GLN A 213 12.04 0.49 20.98
C GLN A 213 13.14 -0.45 21.50
N ASP A 214 13.96 0.06 22.43
CA ASP A 214 15.04 -0.69 23.09
C ASP A 214 16.07 -1.28 22.10
N GLY A 215 16.37 -0.55 21.03
CA GLY A 215 17.35 -0.97 20.03
C GLY A 215 16.88 -2.10 19.11
N LEU A 216 15.58 -2.24 18.87
CA LEU A 216 15.03 -3.30 18.01
C LEU A 216 15.60 -3.28 16.58
N ALA A 217 15.96 -2.09 16.07
CA ALA A 217 16.64 -1.92 14.79
C ALA A 217 18.00 -2.67 14.75
N LEU A 218 18.77 -2.63 15.85
CA LEU A 218 20.03 -3.36 15.98
C LEU A 218 19.80 -4.87 15.96
N ILE A 219 18.80 -5.36 16.71
CA ILE A 219 18.43 -6.78 16.74
C ILE A 219 18.04 -7.25 15.34
N ARG A 220 17.28 -6.42 14.59
CA ARG A 220 16.85 -6.75 13.24
C ARG A 220 18.02 -6.82 12.27
N ALA A 221 18.97 -5.88 12.35
CA ALA A 221 20.18 -5.90 11.56
C ALA A 221 21.05 -7.13 11.89
N ALA A 222 21.19 -7.50 13.16
CA ALA A 222 21.89 -8.72 13.61
C ALA A 222 21.24 -9.99 13.06
N LYS A 223 19.91 -10.08 13.16
CA LYS A 223 19.15 -11.21 12.65
C LYS A 223 19.27 -11.39 11.14
N MET A 224 19.50 -10.32 10.39
CA MET A 224 19.65 -10.38 8.93
C MET A 224 21.11 -10.43 8.47
N GLY A 225 22.08 -10.33 9.39
CA GLY A 225 23.51 -10.34 9.06
C GLY A 225 24.02 -9.03 8.44
N GLU A 226 23.30 -7.93 8.63
CA GLU A 226 23.60 -6.66 7.96
C GLU A 226 24.72 -5.89 8.66
N MET A 227 25.96 -6.23 8.33
CA MET A 227 27.17 -5.73 8.97
C MET A 227 27.34 -4.21 8.92
N ARG A 228 26.94 -3.57 7.82
CA ARG A 228 27.12 -2.12 7.63
C ARG A 228 26.17 -1.32 8.52
N THR A 229 24.91 -1.74 8.59
CA THR A 229 23.90 -1.09 9.43
C THR A 229 24.15 -1.38 10.91
N LEU A 230 24.63 -2.58 11.25
CA LEU A 230 25.06 -2.91 12.61
C LEU A 230 26.18 -2.01 13.12
N ARG A 231 27.26 -1.85 12.34
CA ARG A 231 28.35 -0.94 12.71
C ARG A 231 27.87 0.49 12.86
N TYR A 232 27.07 0.96 11.91
CA TYR A 232 26.50 2.30 11.97
C TYR A 232 25.64 2.52 13.22
N LEU A 233 24.63 1.66 13.46
CA LEU A 233 23.75 1.76 14.63
C LEU A 233 24.52 1.60 15.95
N HIS A 234 25.65 0.90 15.94
CA HIS A 234 26.52 0.78 17.10
C HIS A 234 27.33 2.06 17.35
N GLU A 235 28.00 2.58 16.32
CA GLU A 235 28.85 3.77 16.38
C GLU A 235 28.05 5.04 16.72
N THR A 236 26.84 5.17 16.19
CA THR A 236 26.00 6.37 16.38
C THR A 236 24.97 6.21 17.49
N GLY A 237 24.61 4.99 17.86
CA GLY A 237 23.38 4.72 18.60
C GLY A 237 23.49 4.54 20.10
N GLY A 238 24.66 4.74 20.73
CA GLY A 238 24.80 4.81 22.19
C GLY A 238 24.17 3.65 22.99
N VAL A 239 23.96 2.48 22.36
CA VAL A 239 22.96 1.49 22.80
C VAL A 239 23.16 1.14 24.29
N PRO A 240 22.17 1.41 25.17
CA PRO A 240 22.28 1.12 26.59
C PRO A 240 22.50 -0.38 26.79
N CYS A 241 23.49 -0.70 27.62
CA CYS A 241 23.80 -2.06 28.01
C CYS A 241 22.59 -2.70 28.71
N GLY A 242 22.07 -3.79 28.15
CA GLY A 242 20.85 -4.44 28.66
C GLY A 242 20.54 -5.80 28.02
N VAL A 243 19.45 -6.41 28.49
CA VAL A 243 18.95 -7.79 28.23
C VAL A 243 18.87 -8.16 26.73
N LYS A 244 18.80 -7.16 25.84
CA LYS A 244 18.55 -7.34 24.40
C LYS A 244 19.81 -7.29 23.52
N HIS A 245 20.97 -6.86 24.05
CA HIS A 245 22.28 -7.15 23.44
C HIS A 245 22.51 -8.67 23.38
N GLY A 246 22.00 -9.39 24.40
CA GLY A 246 21.94 -10.85 24.41
C GLY A 246 21.08 -11.38 23.25
N ALA A 247 19.93 -10.79 22.97
CA ALA A 247 19.05 -11.22 21.87
C ALA A 247 19.71 -11.03 20.49
N ALA A 248 20.36 -9.88 20.24
CA ALA A 248 21.12 -9.66 19.01
C ALA A 248 22.26 -10.69 18.85
N LEU A 249 22.95 -11.02 19.96
CA LEU A 249 24.03 -12.01 19.98
C LEU A 249 23.52 -13.44 19.79
N THR A 250 22.38 -13.81 20.38
CA THR A 250 21.70 -15.09 20.15
C THR A 250 21.30 -15.24 18.69
N CYS A 251 20.68 -14.23 18.09
CA CYS A 251 20.30 -14.28 16.67
C CYS A 251 21.52 -14.40 15.74
N ALA A 252 22.62 -13.69 16.04
CA ALA A 252 23.87 -13.82 15.28
C ALA A 252 24.48 -15.23 15.42
N ALA A 253 24.41 -15.82 16.63
CA ALA A 253 24.88 -17.17 16.89
C ALA A 253 24.03 -18.25 16.20
N GLU A 254 22.70 -18.11 16.20
CA GLU A 254 21.76 -19.01 15.51
C GLU A 254 22.01 -19.03 14.00
N ASN A 255 22.35 -17.88 13.42
CA ASN A 255 22.64 -17.76 11.99
C ASN A 255 24.08 -18.17 11.61
N GLY A 256 24.93 -18.52 12.59
CA GLY A 256 26.34 -18.86 12.35
C GLY A 256 27.19 -17.68 11.87
N ASP A 257 26.73 -16.44 12.08
CA ASP A 257 27.38 -15.24 11.56
C ASP A 257 28.49 -14.77 12.50
N LEU A 258 29.68 -15.33 12.29
CA LEU A 258 30.87 -15.08 13.10
C LEU A 258 31.30 -13.60 13.06
N GLN A 259 30.99 -12.87 11.99
CA GLN A 259 31.40 -11.47 11.86
C GLN A 259 30.49 -10.53 12.64
N THR A 260 29.17 -10.76 12.61
CA THR A 260 28.25 -10.00 13.49
C THR A 260 28.50 -10.32 14.95
N LEU A 261 28.79 -11.58 15.30
CA LEU A 261 29.21 -11.95 16.66
C LEU A 261 30.45 -11.18 17.10
N ARG A 262 31.49 -11.05 16.25
CA ARG A 262 32.68 -10.26 16.57
C ARG A 262 32.33 -8.81 16.84
N VAL A 263 31.55 -8.19 15.95
CA VAL A 263 31.15 -6.78 16.10
C VAL A 263 30.33 -6.55 17.38
N VAL A 264 29.37 -7.43 17.69
CA VAL A 264 28.50 -7.31 18.88
C VAL A 264 29.23 -7.68 20.18
N VAL A 265 30.32 -8.47 20.12
CA VAL A 265 31.16 -8.79 21.30
C VAL A 265 32.24 -7.75 21.55
N GLU A 266 32.89 -7.25 20.50
CA GLU A 266 33.92 -6.20 20.59
C GLU A 266 33.32 -4.89 21.11
N SER A 267 32.11 -4.55 20.67
CA SER A 267 31.33 -3.43 21.19
C SER A 267 31.11 -3.50 22.71
N ARG A 268 30.85 -4.70 23.25
CA ARG A 268 30.67 -4.93 24.69
C ARG A 268 31.94 -4.68 25.51
N LYS A 269 33.12 -4.96 24.93
CA LYS A 269 34.42 -4.74 25.58
C LYS A 269 34.83 -3.27 25.64
N GLY A 270 34.35 -2.44 24.69
CA GLY A 270 34.56 -1.00 24.70
C GLY A 270 33.78 -0.28 25.81
N LEU A 271 32.61 -0.79 26.18
CA LEU A 271 31.68 -0.19 27.15
C LEU A 271 31.89 -0.66 28.61
N SER A 272 32.66 -1.73 28.86
CA SER A 272 32.99 -2.19 30.23
C SER A 272 34.06 -1.34 30.95
N ARG A 273 34.34 -0.12 30.45
CA ARG A 273 35.20 0.88 31.09
C ARG A 273 34.41 2.07 31.66
N CYS A 274 33.07 2.00 31.66
CA CYS A 274 32.19 2.94 32.34
C CYS A 274 31.67 2.35 33.66
#